data_AF-A0A947F4X7-F1
#
_entry.id   AF-A0A947F4X7-F1
#
_cell.length_a   1.000
_cell.length_b   1.000
_cell.length_c   1.000
_cell.angle_alpha   90.00
_cell.angle_beta   90.00
_cell.angle_gamma   90.00
#
_symmetry.space_group_name_H-M   'P 1'
#
loop_
_entity.id
_entity.type
_entity.pdbx_description
1 polymer ?
#
loop_
_entity_poly.entity_id
_entity_poly.type
_entity_poly.pdbx_seq_one_letter_code
_entity_poly.pdbx_strand_id
1 'polypeptide(L)'
;MKNQEDNKKILIIQGNPDQTSFCDALAQRYKEGALQANADVKEICVRNIEFEPFLTLGYKKEVELEPGLVDSQHLIKWADHLVFVYPTWWGTMPTLLKGFIDRVFLPEFAFRYRKDSVWWDKLLKGKSARLIV
;
A
#
# COMPACT_ATOMS: atom_id res chain seq x y z
N MET A 1 6.73 -7.25 -35.21
CA MET A 1 7.25 -7.44 -33.84
C MET A 1 6.07 -7.30 -32.91
N LYS A 2 5.63 -8.38 -32.24
CA LYS A 2 4.55 -8.27 -31.24
C LYS A 2 5.09 -7.44 -30.09
N ASN A 3 4.45 -6.32 -29.78
CA ASN A 3 4.74 -5.57 -28.56
C ASN A 3 4.60 -6.53 -27.39
N GLN A 4 5.66 -6.62 -26.58
CA GLN A 4 5.64 -7.34 -25.32
C GLN A 4 4.67 -6.56 -24.43
N GLU A 5 3.44 -7.06 -24.25
CA GLU A 5 2.50 -6.47 -23.29
C GLU A 5 3.15 -6.62 -21.91
N ASP A 6 3.52 -5.49 -21.30
CA ASP A 6 4.08 -5.49 -19.95
C ASP A 6 3.08 -6.15 -18.99
N ASN A 7 3.54 -7.18 -18.27
CA ASN A 7 2.74 -7.83 -17.24
C ASN A 7 2.23 -6.79 -16.24
N LYS A 8 0.94 -6.86 -15.90
CA LYS A 8 0.35 -5.94 -14.93
C LYS A 8 1.00 -6.16 -13.56
N LYS A 9 1.55 -5.10 -12.95
CA LYS A 9 2.20 -5.18 -11.63
C LYS A 9 1.18 -4.94 -10.53
N ILE A 10 0.96 -5.95 -9.69
CA ILE A 10 -0.02 -5.92 -8.61
C ILE A 10 0.70 -6.02 -7.27
N LEU A 11 0.37 -5.11 -6.36
CA LEU A 11 0.81 -5.17 -4.97
C LEU A 11 -0.37 -5.44 -4.06
N ILE A 12 -0.35 -6.58 -3.39
CA ILE A 12 -1.33 -6.93 -2.36
C ILE A 12 -0.81 -6.45 -1.01
N ILE A 13 -1.61 -5.67 -0.28
CA ILE A 13 -1.31 -5.12 1.03
C ILE A 13 -2.28 -5.76 2.03
N GLN A 14 -1.77 -6.68 2.83
CA GLN A 14 -2.52 -7.43 3.82
C GLN A 14 -2.48 -6.69 5.17
N GLY A 15 -3.65 -6.21 5.60
CA GLY A 15 -3.82 -5.37 6.80
C GLY A 15 -4.47 -6.07 7.99
N ASN A 16 -4.66 -7.39 7.94
CA ASN A 16 -5.12 -8.18 9.08
C ASN A 16 -3.91 -8.62 9.94
N PRO A 17 -3.93 -8.38 11.26
CA PRO A 17 -2.86 -8.84 12.15
C PRO A 17 -2.80 -10.37 12.29
N ASP A 18 -3.90 -11.09 12.06
CA ASP A 18 -3.97 -12.55 12.18
C ASP A 18 -3.54 -13.24 10.86
N GLN A 19 -2.49 -14.07 10.97
CA GLN A 19 -1.89 -14.84 9.87
C GLN A 19 -2.80 -15.97 9.36
N THR A 20 -3.78 -16.42 10.14
CA THR A 20 -4.71 -17.50 9.77
C THR A 20 -6.12 -17.00 9.47
N SER A 21 -6.28 -15.69 9.27
CA SER A 21 -7.57 -15.04 9.07
C SER A 21 -8.21 -15.35 7.71
N PHE A 22 -9.53 -15.17 7.62
CA PHE A 22 -10.26 -15.23 6.34
C PHE A 22 -9.70 -14.21 5.32
N CYS A 23 -9.23 -13.05 5.78
CA CYS A 23 -8.54 -12.07 4.92
C CYS A 23 -7.25 -12.63 4.31
N ASP A 24 -6.50 -13.47 5.03
CA ASP A 24 -5.31 -14.13 4.49
C ASP A 24 -5.71 -15.10 3.35
N ALA A 25 -6.75 -15.91 3.57
CA ALA A 25 -7.28 -16.78 2.52
C ALA A 25 -7.77 -16.00 1.28
N LEU A 26 -8.46 -14.86 1.47
CA LEU A 26 -8.88 -13.99 0.36
C LEU A 26 -7.68 -13.39 -0.40
N ALA A 27 -6.64 -12.95 0.30
CA ALA A 27 -5.42 -12.45 -0.32
C ALA A 27 -4.73 -13.53 -1.15
N GLN A 28 -4.63 -14.76 -0.65
CA GLN A 28 -4.05 -15.89 -1.40
C GLN A 28 -4.86 -16.21 -2.65
N ARG A 29 -6.20 -16.26 -2.56
CA ARG A 29 -7.05 -16.49 -3.74
C ARG A 29 -6.93 -15.38 -4.77
N TYR A 30 -6.83 -14.12 -4.33
CA TYR A 30 -6.59 -13.01 -5.24
C TYR A 30 -5.24 -13.17 -5.95
N LYS A 31 -4.18 -13.49 -5.20
CA LYS A 31 -2.84 -13.73 -5.74
C LYS A 31 -2.83 -14.86 -6.78
N GLU A 32 -3.44 -16.00 -6.47
CA GLU A 32 -3.55 -17.13 -7.40
C GLU A 32 -4.21 -16.72 -8.71
N GLY A 33 -5.35 -16.03 -8.65
CA GLY A 33 -6.05 -15.55 -9.84
C GLY A 33 -5.25 -14.52 -10.64
N ALA A 34 -4.54 -13.62 -9.96
CA ALA A 34 -3.67 -12.63 -10.60
C ALA A 34 -2.49 -13.29 -11.32
N LEU A 35 -1.83 -14.27 -10.70
CA LEU A 35 -0.74 -15.03 -11.32
C LEU A 35 -1.24 -15.84 -12.52
N GLN A 36 -2.42 -16.46 -12.44
CA GLN A 36 -3.06 -17.16 -13.57
C GLN A 36 -3.38 -16.22 -14.74
N ALA A 37 -3.65 -14.95 -14.45
CA ALA A 37 -3.84 -13.90 -15.45
C ALA A 37 -2.52 -13.27 -15.93
N ASN A 38 -1.37 -13.90 -15.66
CA ASN A 38 -0.03 -13.45 -16.07
C ASN A 38 0.37 -12.07 -15.52
N ALA A 39 -0.15 -11.71 -14.33
CA ALA A 39 0.28 -10.52 -13.61
C ALA A 39 1.54 -10.79 -12.78
N ASP A 40 2.40 -9.78 -12.62
CA ASP A 40 3.49 -9.83 -11.65
C ASP A 40 2.92 -9.42 -10.29
N VAL A 41 3.03 -10.29 -9.28
CA VAL A 41 2.43 -10.05 -7.97
C VAL A 41 3.50 -9.96 -6.89
N LYS A 42 3.45 -8.90 -6.08
CA LYS A 42 4.20 -8.76 -4.84
C LYS A 42 3.23 -8.52 -3.67
N GLU A 43 3.72 -8.75 -2.46
CA GLU A 43 2.92 -8.69 -1.25
C GLU A 43 3.61 -7.87 -0.17
N ILE A 44 2.80 -7.15 0.61
CA ILE A 44 3.18 -6.55 1.88
C ILE A 44 2.22 -7.11 2.94
N CYS A 45 2.76 -7.79 3.94
CA CYS A 45 2.03 -8.14 5.15
C CYS A 45 2.38 -7.10 6.21
N VAL A 46 1.46 -6.15 6.47
CA VAL A 46 1.75 -5.01 7.37
C VAL A 46 2.14 -5.47 8.78
N ARG A 47 1.56 -6.59 9.24
CA ARG A 47 1.89 -7.24 10.52
C ARG A 47 3.35 -7.65 10.68
N ASN A 48 4.08 -7.82 9.56
CA ASN A 48 5.48 -8.25 9.56
C ASN A 48 6.46 -7.07 9.48
N ILE A 49 5.96 -5.83 9.41
CA ILE A 49 6.79 -4.65 9.33
C ILE A 49 7.04 -4.13 10.74
N GLU A 50 8.31 -3.93 11.08
CA GLU A 50 8.71 -3.22 12.29
C GLU A 50 8.75 -1.71 12.00
N PHE A 51 7.80 -0.96 12.56
CA PHE A 51 7.70 0.49 12.42
C PHE A 51 6.87 1.12 13.55
N GLU A 52 7.05 2.41 13.79
CA GLU A 52 6.21 3.21 14.69
C GLU A 52 4.92 3.64 13.97
N PRO A 53 3.74 3.09 14.33
CA PRO A 53 2.49 3.36 13.61
C PRO A 53 1.93 4.77 13.84
N PHE A 54 2.37 5.49 14.87
CA PHE A 54 1.90 6.84 15.17
C PHE A 54 2.71 7.88 14.39
N LEU A 55 2.02 8.77 13.68
CA LEU A 55 2.62 9.96 13.05
C LEU A 55 2.76 11.08 14.08
N THR A 56 3.69 10.92 15.03
CA THR A 56 3.82 11.76 16.24
C THR A 56 4.07 13.25 15.96
N LEU A 57 4.76 13.59 14.86
CA LEU A 57 5.13 14.97 14.51
C LEU A 57 4.21 15.60 13.45
N GLY A 58 3.21 14.86 12.95
CA GLY A 58 2.47 15.25 11.75
C GLY A 58 3.39 15.52 10.57
N TYR A 59 3.02 16.46 9.70
CA TYR A 59 3.84 16.87 8.54
C TYR A 59 4.81 18.02 8.83
N LYS A 60 5.04 18.36 10.10
CA LYS A 60 5.85 19.55 10.47
C LYS A 60 7.35 19.34 10.27
N LYS A 61 7.79 18.08 10.30
CA LYS A 61 9.19 17.68 10.14
C LYS A 61 9.23 16.43 9.27
N GLU A 62 10.29 16.31 8.48
CA GLU A 62 10.61 15.05 7.83
C GLU A 62 10.91 14.01 8.90
N VAL A 63 10.28 12.84 8.75
CA VAL A 63 10.50 11.69 9.61
C VAL A 63 11.24 10.66 8.76
N GLU A 64 12.39 10.23 9.24
CA GLU A 64 13.12 9.13 8.60
C GLU A 64 12.28 7.87 8.69
N LEU A 65 12.09 7.21 7.54
CA LEU A 65 11.29 6.00 7.46
C LEU A 65 12.09 4.79 7.88
N GLU A 66 11.46 3.92 8.66
CA GLU A 66 12.01 2.60 8.96
C GLU A 66 12.18 1.79 7.66
N PRO A 67 13.19 0.90 7.58
CA PRO A 67 13.52 0.19 6.34
C PRO A 67 12.32 -0.50 5.68
N GLY A 68 11.44 -1.12 6.46
CA GLY A 68 10.24 -1.77 5.91
C GLY A 68 9.22 -0.80 5.30
N LEU A 69 9.18 0.46 5.75
CA LEU A 69 8.35 1.50 5.13
C LEU A 69 9.00 2.05 3.86
N VAL A 70 10.33 2.15 3.82
CA VAL A 70 11.08 2.50 2.60
C VAL A 70 10.83 1.44 1.51
N ASP A 71 10.97 0.16 1.86
CA ASP A 71 10.67 -0.96 0.96
C ASP A 71 9.22 -0.93 0.49
N SER A 72 8.29 -0.61 1.38
CA SER A 72 6.88 -0.45 1.05
C SER A 72 6.66 0.66 0.01
N GLN A 73 7.33 1.81 0.15
CA GLN A 73 7.27 2.88 -0.85
C GLN A 73 7.84 2.42 -2.21
N HIS A 74 8.93 1.63 -2.21
CA HIS A 74 9.49 1.07 -3.45
C HIS A 74 8.51 0.11 -4.14
N LEU A 75 7.86 -0.77 -3.38
CA LEU A 75 6.86 -1.69 -3.89
C LEU A 75 5.63 -0.95 -4.44
N ILE A 76 5.16 0.08 -3.74
CA ILE A 76 4.04 0.92 -4.20
C ILE A 76 4.40 1.67 -5.49
N LYS A 77 5.64 2.18 -5.62
CA LYS A 77 6.14 2.79 -6.86
C LYS A 77 6.17 1.77 -8.01
N TRP A 78 6.60 0.54 -7.72
CA TRP A 78 6.66 -0.55 -8.70
C TRP A 78 5.29 -0.98 -9.24
N ALA A 79 4.23 -0.95 -8.41
CA ALA A 79 2.92 -1.49 -8.78
C ALA A 79 2.03 -0.57 -9.62
N ASP A 80 1.27 -1.12 -10.56
CA ASP A 80 0.23 -0.41 -11.31
C ASP A 80 -1.15 -0.49 -10.61
N HIS A 81 -1.37 -1.57 -9.86
CA HIS A 81 -2.59 -1.84 -9.12
C HIS A 81 -2.30 -2.23 -7.68
N LEU A 82 -2.92 -1.53 -6.73
CA LEU A 82 -2.85 -1.83 -5.30
C LEU A 82 -4.10 -2.59 -4.86
N VAL A 83 -3.94 -3.62 -4.03
CA VAL A 83 -5.05 -4.39 -3.49
C VAL A 83 -4.93 -4.41 -1.99
N PHE A 84 -5.84 -3.74 -1.29
CA PHE A 84 -5.87 -3.76 0.17
C PHE A 84 -6.84 -4.84 0.63
N VAL A 85 -6.37 -5.73 1.50
CA VAL A 85 -7.17 -6.80 2.08
C VAL A 85 -7.12 -6.67 3.60
N TYR A 86 -8.26 -6.36 4.22
CA TYR A 86 -8.34 -6.14 5.66
C TYR A 86 -9.78 -6.34 6.17
N PRO A 87 -9.98 -6.70 7.44
CA PRO A 87 -11.32 -6.75 8.03
C PRO A 87 -11.82 -5.34 8.38
N THR A 88 -13.13 -5.11 8.30
CA THR A 88 -13.73 -3.88 8.80
C THR A 88 -13.92 -3.93 10.32
N TRP A 89 -13.18 -3.11 11.07
CA TRP A 89 -13.31 -2.96 12.52
C TRP A 89 -13.78 -1.55 12.85
N TRP A 90 -14.87 -1.45 13.62
CA TRP A 90 -15.49 -0.16 13.97
C TRP A 90 -15.75 0.76 12.75
N GLY A 91 -16.15 0.17 11.62
CA GLY A 91 -16.47 0.89 10.39
C GLY A 91 -15.27 1.34 9.54
N THR A 92 -14.06 0.91 9.87
CA THR A 92 -12.85 1.25 9.11
C THR A 92 -11.79 0.12 9.14
N MET A 93 -10.63 0.38 8.55
CA MET A 93 -9.48 -0.53 8.58
C MET A 93 -8.87 -0.67 10.00
N PRO A 94 -8.19 -1.79 10.30
CA PRO A 94 -7.52 -1.96 11.59
C PRO A 94 -6.45 -0.90 11.86
N THR A 95 -6.22 -0.59 13.14
CA THR A 95 -5.27 0.46 13.58
C THR A 95 -3.88 0.30 12.98
N LEU A 96 -3.35 -0.93 12.92
CA LEU A 96 -2.01 -1.18 12.36
C LEU A 96 -1.93 -0.81 10.88
N LEU A 97 -2.95 -1.16 10.09
CA LEU A 97 -3.02 -0.78 8.67
C LEU A 97 -3.21 0.74 8.53
N LYS A 98 -4.03 1.37 9.39
CA LYS A 98 -4.19 2.83 9.37
C LYS A 98 -2.87 3.55 9.67
N GLY A 99 -2.12 3.09 10.68
CA GLY A 99 -0.80 3.61 11.01
C GLY A 99 0.21 3.43 9.87
N PHE A 100 0.19 2.26 9.21
CA PHE A 100 0.97 2.02 8.00
C PHE A 100 0.62 3.04 6.90
N ILE A 101 -0.67 3.31 6.66
CA ILE A 101 -1.08 4.33 5.68
C ILE A 101 -0.55 5.72 6.06
N ASP A 102 -0.69 6.11 7.34
CA ASP A 102 -0.25 7.41 7.83
C ASP A 102 1.26 7.62 7.69
N ARG A 103 2.03 6.55 7.84
CA ARG A 103 3.50 6.57 7.80
C ARG A 103 4.08 6.33 6.41
N VAL A 104 3.40 5.59 5.54
CA VAL A 104 3.89 5.31 4.17
C VAL A 104 3.53 6.42 3.20
N PHE A 105 2.30 6.96 3.27
CA PHE A 105 1.81 7.96 2.32
C PHE A 105 2.15 9.39 2.75
N LEU A 106 3.43 9.67 2.98
CA LEU A 106 3.94 10.99 3.37
C LEU A 106 4.08 11.96 2.18
N PRO A 107 4.25 13.26 2.45
CA PRO A 107 4.67 14.25 1.46
C PRO A 107 5.94 13.82 0.71
N GLU A 108 6.13 14.35 -0.51
CA GLU A 108 7.20 13.99 -1.46
C GLU A 108 7.18 12.54 -1.98
N PHE A 109 6.32 11.68 -1.42
CA PHE A 109 6.05 10.34 -1.93
C PHE A 109 4.64 10.22 -2.52
N ALA A 110 3.59 10.47 -1.72
CA ALA A 110 2.21 10.26 -2.13
C ALA A 110 1.59 11.53 -2.77
N PHE A 111 1.94 12.67 -2.19
CA PHE A 111 1.49 13.98 -2.60
C PHE A 111 2.58 15.02 -2.29
N ARG A 112 2.46 16.22 -2.86
CA ARG A 112 3.34 17.35 -2.54
C ARG A 112 2.56 18.64 -2.46
N TYR A 113 2.72 19.37 -1.37
CA TYR A 113 2.13 20.69 -1.24
C TYR A 113 2.82 21.68 -2.17
N ARG A 114 2.02 22.56 -2.80
CA ARG A 114 2.56 23.68 -3.57
C ARG A 114 2.73 24.86 -2.62
N LYS A 115 3.85 25.58 -2.76
CA LYS A 115 4.10 26.79 -1.99
C LYS A 115 2.98 27.81 -2.23
N ASP A 116 2.47 28.42 -1.16
CA ASP A 116 1.45 29.48 -1.19
C ASP A 116 0.17 29.12 -1.97
N SER A 117 -0.24 27.84 -1.91
CA SER A 117 -1.38 27.32 -2.68
C SER A 117 -2.21 26.33 -1.86
N VAL A 118 -3.54 26.37 -2.04
CA VAL A 118 -4.48 25.38 -1.48
C VAL A 118 -4.47 24.06 -2.24
N TRP A 119 -3.83 24.02 -3.42
CA TRP A 119 -3.68 22.84 -4.25
C TRP A 119 -2.37 22.10 -3.97
N TRP A 120 -2.40 20.80 -4.24
CA TRP A 120 -1.25 19.89 -4.11
C TRP A 120 -1.09 19.04 -5.37
N ASP A 121 0.11 18.51 -5.58
CA ASP A 121 0.38 17.53 -6.62
C ASP A 121 0.05 16.12 -6.10
N LYS A 122 -0.62 15.32 -6.93
CA LYS A 122 -0.79 13.88 -6.71
C LYS A 122 0.40 13.17 -7.35
N LEU A 123 1.21 12.45 -6.58
CA LEU A 123 2.45 11.84 -7.06
C LEU A 123 2.27 10.36 -7.47
N LEU A 124 1.18 9.72 -7.04
CA LEU A 124 0.83 8.33 -7.36
C LEU A 124 -0.20 8.21 -8.51
N LYS A 125 -0.22 9.17 -9.45
CA LYS A 125 -1.14 9.13 -10.61
C LYS A 125 -0.88 7.92 -11.50
N GLY A 126 -1.91 7.47 -12.22
CA GLY A 126 -1.84 6.32 -13.13
C GLY A 126 -2.00 4.97 -12.45
N LYS A 127 -1.93 4.92 -11.11
CA LYS A 127 -2.18 3.71 -10.32
C LYS A 127 -3.66 3.55 -10.03
N SER A 128 -4.12 2.31 -9.92
CA SER A 128 -5.49 1.94 -9.53
C SER A 128 -5.47 1.18 -8.20
N ALA A 129 -6.61 1.11 -7.50
CA ALA A 129 -6.71 0.37 -6.26
C ALA A 129 -8.01 -0.43 -6.15
N ARG A 130 -7.98 -1.53 -5.40
CA ARG A 130 -9.13 -2.33 -4.99
C ARG A 130 -9.09 -2.55 -3.48
N LEU A 131 -10.26 -2.52 -2.85
CA LEU A 131 -10.43 -2.85 -1.44
C LEU A 131 -11.21 -4.17 -1.35
N ILE A 132 -10.73 -5.09 -0.52
CA ILE A 132 -11.42 -6.33 -0.13
C ILE A 132 -11.60 -6.21 1.40
N VAL A 133 -12.83 -5.93 1.83
CA VAL A 133 -13.19 -5.44 3.18
C VAL A 133 -14.34 -6.19 3.82
#